data_AF-A0A7K2JB25-F1
#
_entry.id   AF-A0A7K2JB25-F1
#
_cell.length_a   1.000
_cell.length_b   1.000
_cell.length_c   1.000
_cell.angle_alpha   90.00
_cell.angle_beta   90.00
_cell.angle_gamma   90.00
#
_symmetry.space_group_name_H-M   'P 1'
#
loop_
_entity.id
_entity.type
_entity.pdbx_description
1 polymer ?
#
loop_
_entity_poly.entity_id
_entity_poly.type
_entity_poly.pdbx_seq_one_letter_code
_entity_poly.pdbx_strand_id
1 'polypeptide(L)' 'RTAADSPELVCTGTDCGLAYPVRDGIPVLLVDEARRPA' A
#
# COMPACT_ATOMS: atom_id res chain seq x y z
N ARG A 1 3.19 17.40 -9.81
CA ARG A 1 2.51 16.28 -9.14
C ARG A 1 2.24 16.74 -7.71
N THR A 2 0.97 17.00 -7.41
CA THR A 2 0.51 17.61 -6.16
C THR A 2 0.28 16.51 -5.11
N ALA A 3 0.60 16.80 -3.85
CA ALA A 3 0.39 15.99 -2.64
C ALA A 3 0.94 14.54 -2.66
N ALA A 4 2.19 14.38 -2.22
CA ALA A 4 2.77 13.32 -1.37
C ALA A 4 2.09 11.93 -1.22
N ASP A 5 1.59 11.29 -2.27
CA ASP A 5 1.31 9.85 -2.20
C ASP A 5 2.63 9.09 -2.16
N SER A 6 2.90 8.49 -1.00
CA SER A 6 4.02 7.55 -0.85
C SER A 6 3.73 6.34 -1.72
N PRO A 7 4.72 5.80 -2.47
CA PRO A 7 4.50 4.64 -3.33
C PRO A 7 3.96 3.47 -2.51
N GLU A 8 2.99 2.75 -3.07
CA GLU A 8 2.37 1.59 -2.42
C GLU A 8 1.95 0.54 -3.46
N LEU A 9 1.82 -0.70 -3.01
CA LEU A 9 1.27 -1.80 -3.78
C LEU A 9 -0.17 -2.04 -3.34
N VAL A 10 -1.12 -1.90 -4.27
CA VAL A 10 -2.53 -2.16 -4.01
C VAL A 10 -2.85 -3.59 -4.42
N CYS A 11 -3.45 -4.34 -3.51
CA CYS A 11 -3.93 -5.68 -3.81
C CYS A 11 -5.13 -5.59 -4.78
N THR A 12 -5.08 -6.35 -5.88
CA THR A 12 -6.09 -6.29 -6.96
C THR A 12 -7.11 -7.43 -6.91
N GLY A 13 -6.95 -8.38 -5.98
CA GLY A 13 -7.93 -9.43 -5.75
C GLY A 13 -9.24 -8.83 -5.25
N THR A 14 -10.38 -9.33 -5.73
CA THR A 14 -11.71 -8.80 -5.41
C THR A 14 -12.03 -8.80 -3.91
N ASP A 15 -11.45 -9.74 -3.16
CA ASP A 15 -11.64 -9.88 -1.72
C ASP A 15 -10.49 -9.23 -0.90
N CYS A 16 -9.51 -8.63 -1.58
CA CYS A 16 -8.27 -8.15 -1.00
C CYS A 16 -8.21 -6.62 -1.04
N GLY A 17 -8.74 -5.99 0.01
CA GLY A 17 -8.81 -4.52 0.15
C GLY A 17 -7.61 -3.91 0.89
N LEU A 18 -6.39 -4.32 0.55
CA LEU A 18 -5.16 -3.90 1.26
C LEU A 18 -4.20 -3.13 0.34
N ALA A 19 -3.59 -2.09 0.89
CA ALA A 19 -2.50 -1.32 0.32
C ALA A 19 -1.23 -1.44 1.20
N TYR A 20 -0.12 -1.78 0.57
CA TYR A 20 1.17 -2.05 1.22
C TYR A 20 2.15 -0.92 0.91
N PRO A 21 2.64 -0.17 1.92
CA PRO A 21 3.50 0.98 1.68
C PRO A 21 4.91 0.55 1.22
N VAL A 22 5.55 1.40 0.44
CA VAL A 22 6.97 1.29 0.07
C VAL A 22 7.78 2.26 0.93
N ARG A 23 8.73 1.73 1.71
CA ARG A 23 9.66 2.50 2.55
C ARG A 23 11.07 2.31 2.03
N ASP A 24 11.80 3.39 1.79
CA ASP A 24 13.18 3.34 1.25
C ASP A 24 13.31 2.53 -0.06
N GLY A 25 12.25 2.50 -0.87
CA GLY A 25 12.20 1.70 -2.10
C GLY A 25 11.87 0.21 -1.90
N ILE A 26 11.62 -0.23 -0.67
CA ILE A 26 11.30 -1.62 -0.30
C ILE A 26 9.81 -1.74 0.04
N PRO A 27 9.04 -2.62 -0.63
CA PRO A 27 7.66 -2.90 -0.26
C PRO A 27 7.55 -3.60 1.10
N VAL A 28 6.72 -3.06 2.00
CA VAL A 28 6.42 -3.69 3.30
C VAL A 28 5.18 -4.57 3.15
N LEU A 29 5.38 -5.89 3.13
CA LEU A 29 4.30 -6.89 3.00
C LEU A 29 3.83 -7.45 4.34
N LEU A 30 3.81 -6.60 5.38
CA LEU A 30 3.27 -6.96 6.69
C LEU A 30 1.79 -6.60 6.75
N VAL A 31 0.94 -7.58 7.07
CA VAL A 31 -0.52 -7.40 7.12
C VAL A 31 -0.92 -6.35 8.16
N ASP A 32 -0.21 -6.28 9.28
CA ASP A 32 -0.46 -5.30 10.35
C ASP A 32 -0.13 -3.86 9.94
N GLU A 33 0.74 -3.67 8.94
CA GLU A 33 1.09 -2.35 8.39
C GLU A 33 0.28 -2.00 7.13
N ALA A 34 -0.51 -2.94 6.61
CA ALA A 34 -1.33 -2.71 5.43
C ALA A 34 -2.49 -1.76 5.76
N ARG A 35 -2.74 -0.80 4.86
CA ARG A 35 -3.88 0.12 4.96
C ARG A 35 -5.05 -0.40 4.14
N ARG A 36 -6.27 -0.01 4.51
CA ARG A 36 -7.43 -0.12 3.63
C ARG A 36 -7.52 1.16 2.78
N PRO A 37 -7.52 1.07 1.44
CA PRO A 37 -7.75 2.22 0.59
C PRO A 37 -9.11 2.86 0.94
N ALA A 38 -9.18 4.20 0.99
CA ALA A 38 -10.40 4.95 1.27
C ALA A 38 -11.36 4.99 0.08
#